data_AF-A0A7Y2A5N6-F1
#
_entry.id   AF-A0A7Y2A5N6-F1
#
_cell.length_a   1.000
_cell.length_b   1.000
_cell.length_c   1.000
_cell.angle_alpha   90.00
_cell.angle_beta   90.00
_cell.angle_gamma   90.00
#
_symmetry.space_group_name_H-M   'P 1'
#
loop_
_entity.id
_entity.type
_entity.pdbx_description
1 polymer ?
#
loop_
_entity_poly.entity_id
_entity_poly.type
_entity_poly.pdbx_seq_one_letter_code
_entity_poly.pdbx_strand_id
1 'polypeptide(L)'
;GALGALDDITVTQVATVAEVHRRSPELGFAELMQSGLRVGREHIASTVNTLLLAYTGAGIPILLLFAVADQPLGIVLNSELIAVEIARTLTGSMGLVAATPLATALAAAVLVGRPRTADR
;
A
#
# COMPACT_ATOMS: atom_id res chain seq x y z
N GLY A 1 11.12 3.64 -2.51
CA GLY A 1 10.51 2.52 -1.80
C GLY A 1 9.01 2.62 -1.82
N ALA A 2 8.38 3.07 -0.73
CA ALA A 2 6.91 3.14 -0.60
C ALA A 2 6.18 3.86 -1.73
N LEU A 3 6.70 4.96 -2.29
CA LEU A 3 6.03 5.65 -3.41
C LEU A 3 5.88 4.77 -4.65
N GLY A 4 6.90 3.97 -4.99
CA GLY A 4 6.82 3.05 -6.12
C GLY A 4 5.87 1.88 -5.84
N ALA A 5 5.87 1.36 -4.61
CA ALA A 5 4.92 0.33 -4.20
C ALA A 5 3.48 0.86 -4.15
N LEU A 6 3.28 2.13 -3.80
CA LEU A 6 1.99 2.80 -3.84
C LEU A 6 1.48 2.91 -5.28
N ASP A 7 2.32 3.37 -6.20
CA ASP A 7 1.98 3.50 -7.62
C ASP A 7 1.61 2.14 -8.24
N ASP A 8 2.42 1.11 -7.97
CA ASP A 8 2.14 -0.25 -8.45
C ASP A 8 0.80 -0.79 -7.93
N ILE A 9 0.50 -0.57 -6.64
CA ILE A 9 -0.78 -0.98 -6.05
C ILE A 9 -1.94 -0.21 -6.65
N THR A 10 -1.85 1.11 -6.79
CA THR A 10 -2.96 1.91 -7.33
C THR A 10 -3.24 1.53 -8.77
N VAL A 11 -2.21 1.39 -9.61
CA VAL A 11 -2.35 0.94 -11.01
C VAL A 11 -2.97 -0.46 -11.08
N THR A 12 -2.46 -1.41 -10.30
CA THR A 12 -2.97 -2.78 -10.27
C THR A 12 -4.42 -2.84 -9.77
N GLN A 13 -4.77 -2.06 -8.75
CA GLN A 13 -6.14 -2.01 -8.23
C GLN A 13 -7.11 -1.40 -9.24
N VAL A 14 -6.75 -0.29 -9.88
CA VAL A 14 -7.59 0.32 -10.92
C VAL A 14 -7.79 -0.66 -12.08
N ALA A 15 -6.73 -1.32 -12.54
CA ALA A 15 -6.81 -2.33 -13.61
C ALA A 15 -7.71 -3.51 -13.22
N THR A 16 -7.62 -3.96 -11.96
CA THR A 16 -8.46 -5.03 -11.42
C THR A 16 -9.94 -4.65 -11.45
N VAL A 17 -10.31 -3.45 -10.96
CA VAL A 17 -11.70 -3.00 -10.96
C VAL A 17 -12.20 -2.79 -12.39
N ALA A 18 -11.37 -2.24 -13.27
CA ALA A 18 -11.69 -2.10 -14.68
C ALA A 18 -11.98 -3.45 -15.35
N GLU A 19 -11.20 -4.49 -15.03
CA GLU A 19 -11.40 -5.83 -15.58
C GLU A 19 -12.69 -6.49 -15.05
N VAL A 20 -13.00 -6.31 -13.75
CA VAL A 20 -14.28 -6.76 -13.17
C VAL A 20 -15.46 -6.07 -13.87
N HIS A 21 -15.40 -4.74 -14.01
CA HIS A 21 -16.43 -3.97 -14.71
C HIS A 21 -16.57 -4.36 -16.18
N ARG A 22 -15.45 -4.61 -16.88
CA ARG A 22 -15.47 -5.01 -18.29
C ARG A 22 -16.25 -6.32 -18.48
N ARG A 23 -16.13 -7.27 -17.55
CA ARG A 23 -16.82 -8.56 -17.59
C ARG A 23 -18.30 -8.46 -17.23
N SER A 24 -18.62 -7.60 -16.25
CA SER A 24 -19.99 -7.38 -15.76
C SER A 24 -20.29 -5.87 -15.65
N PRO A 25 -20.60 -5.20 -16.78
CA PRO A 25 -20.84 -3.74 -16.81
C PRO A 25 -22.08 -3.30 -16.03
N GLU A 26 -22.96 -4.24 -15.69
CA GLU A 26 -24.17 -4.05 -14.90
C GLU A 26 -23.91 -3.87 -13.40
N LEU A 27 -22.69 -4.18 -12.92
CA LEU A 27 -22.38 -4.12 -11.49
C LEU A 27 -22.46 -2.68 -10.96
N GLY A 28 -23.07 -2.55 -9.79
CA GLY A 28 -23.12 -1.32 -9.03
C GLY A 28 -21.78 -1.01 -8.34
N PHE A 29 -21.67 0.21 -7.83
CA PHE A 29 -20.49 0.68 -7.09
C PHE A 29 -20.09 -0.25 -5.94
N ALA A 30 -21.06 -0.71 -5.14
CA ALA A 30 -20.80 -1.56 -3.98
C ALA A 30 -20.27 -2.95 -4.39
N GLU A 31 -20.75 -3.50 -5.50
CA GLU A 31 -20.33 -4.81 -6.00
C GLU A 31 -18.92 -4.75 -6.62
N LEU A 32 -18.62 -3.67 -7.34
CA LEU A 32 -17.28 -3.36 -7.84
C LEU A 32 -16.29 -3.16 -6.70
N MET A 33 -16.69 -2.41 -5.66
CA MET A 33 -15.89 -2.21 -4.46
C MET A 33 -15.57 -3.55 -3.78
N GLN A 34 -16.60 -4.35 -3.50
CA GLN A 34 -16.43 -5.62 -2.80
C GLN A 34 -15.56 -6.59 -3.59
N SER A 35 -15.75 -6.66 -4.92
CA SER A 35 -14.97 -7.52 -5.79
C SER A 35 -13.52 -7.06 -5.90
N GLY A 36 -13.28 -5.76 -6.08
CA GLY A 36 -11.93 -5.19 -6.12
C GLY A 36 -11.18 -5.38 -4.81
N LEU A 37 -11.82 -5.08 -3.66
CA LEU A 37 -11.22 -5.27 -2.35
C LEU A 37 -10.88 -6.72 -2.03
N ARG A 38 -11.72 -7.68 -2.46
CA ARG A 38 -11.45 -9.11 -2.27
C ARG A 38 -10.16 -9.53 -2.96
N VAL A 39 -9.93 -9.06 -4.19
CA VAL A 39 -8.67 -9.31 -4.92
C VAL A 39 -7.50 -8.55 -4.28
N GLY A 40 -7.68 -7.27 -3.96
CA GLY A 40 -6.61 -6.45 -3.38
C GLY A 40 -6.09 -6.98 -2.05
N ARG A 41 -6.97 -7.50 -1.19
CA ARG A 41 -6.61 -7.96 0.15
C ARG A 41 -5.56 -9.09 0.15
N GLU A 42 -5.58 -9.98 -0.84
CA GLU A 42 -4.64 -11.10 -0.93
C GLU A 42 -3.20 -10.64 -1.20
N HIS A 43 -3.03 -9.63 -2.06
CA HIS A 43 -1.71 -9.14 -2.44
C HIS A 43 -1.14 -8.09 -1.48
N ILE A 44 -1.97 -7.21 -0.90
CA ILE A 44 -1.51 -6.16 0.04
C ILE A 44 -0.80 -6.75 1.24
N ALA A 45 -1.31 -7.84 1.81
CA ALA A 45 -0.73 -8.46 3.00
C ALA A 45 0.74 -8.87 2.75
N SER A 46 1.01 -9.45 1.58
CA SER A 46 2.36 -9.81 1.16
C SER A 46 3.25 -8.58 0.92
N THR A 47 2.71 -7.54 0.27
CA THR A 47 3.46 -6.30 0.01
C THR A 47 3.82 -5.56 1.30
N VAL A 48 2.87 -5.45 2.24
CA VAL A 48 3.10 -4.83 3.55
C VAL A 48 4.17 -5.59 4.33
N ASN A 49 4.12 -6.93 4.35
CA ASN A 49 5.14 -7.74 5.01
C ASN A 49 6.53 -7.54 4.39
N THR A 50 6.59 -7.50 3.06
CA THR A 50 7.85 -7.26 2.33
C THR A 50 8.43 -5.89 2.64
N LEU A 51 7.59 -4.84 2.69
CA LEU A 51 8.03 -3.50 3.04
C LEU A 51 8.45 -3.38 4.50
N LEU A 52 7.74 -4.03 5.43
CA LEU A 52 8.15 -4.07 6.83
C LEU A 52 9.56 -4.64 6.99
N LEU A 53 9.85 -5.75 6.30
CA LEU A 53 11.18 -6.34 6.25
C LEU A 53 12.20 -5.39 5.62
N ALA A 54 11.86 -4.73 4.51
CA ALA A 54 12.74 -3.77 3.85
C ALA A 54 13.07 -2.56 4.73
N TYR A 55 12.08 -2.00 5.43
CA TYR A 55 12.27 -0.89 6.37
C TYR A 55 13.10 -1.29 7.59
N THR A 56 12.84 -2.48 8.13
CA THR A 56 13.64 -3.03 9.23
C THR A 56 15.10 -3.22 8.80
N GLY A 57 15.32 -3.78 7.60
CA GLY A 57 16.66 -3.93 7.01
C GLY A 57 17.36 -2.59 6.79
N ALA A 58 16.63 -1.57 6.32
CA ALA A 58 17.15 -0.22 6.14
C ALA A 58 17.56 0.47 7.45
N GLY A 59 16.96 0.08 8.58
CA GLY A 59 17.31 0.59 9.91
C GLY A 59 18.58 -0.03 10.53
N ILE A 60 19.05 -1.18 10.03
CA ILE A 60 20.21 -1.91 10.58
C ILE A 60 21.48 -1.04 10.68
N PRO A 61 21.86 -0.24 9.66
CA PRO A 61 23.07 0.59 9.74
C PRO A 61 23.03 1.61 10.88
N ILE A 62 21.85 2.18 11.16
CA ILE A 62 21.66 3.14 12.25
C ILE A 62 21.79 2.43 13.61
N LEU A 63 21.19 1.24 13.74
CA LEU A 63 21.32 0.43 14.94
C LEU A 63 22.78 -0.01 15.18
N LEU A 64 23.50 -0.36 14.11
CA LEU A 64 24.93 -0.68 14.18
C LEU A 64 25.78 0.52 14.61
N LEU A 65 25.48 1.72 14.11
CA LEU A 65 26.17 2.94 14.53
C LEU A 65 26.04 3.17 16.03
N PHE A 66 24.84 3.01 16.59
CA PHE A 66 24.61 3.12 18.03
C PHE A 66 25.26 1.99 18.84
N ALA A 67 25.27 0.77 18.29
CA ALA A 67 25.92 -0.37 18.93
C ALA A 67 27.44 -0.18 19.03
N VAL A 68 28.08 0.32 17.97
CA VAL A 68 29.54 0.59 17.96
C VAL A 68 29.88 1.80 18.83
N ALA A 69 28.98 2.78 18.95
CA ALA A 69 29.13 3.95 19.82
C ALA A 69 28.82 3.68 21.30
N ASP A 70 28.56 2.41 21.67
CA ASP A 70 28.20 1.95 23.03
C ASP A 70 27.11 2.81 23.69
N GLN A 71 26.11 3.22 22.88
CA GLN A 71 25.06 4.11 23.38
C GLN A 71 24.03 3.32 24.19
N PRO A 72 23.63 3.81 25.38
CA PRO A 72 22.57 3.19 26.16
C PRO A 72 21.28 3.10 25.34
N LEU A 73 20.58 1.97 25.41
CA LEU A 73 19.31 1.75 24.70
C LEU A 73 18.28 2.86 24.94
N GLY A 74 18.25 3.43 26.16
CA GLY A 74 17.38 4.55 26.50
C GLY A 74 17.66 5.80 25.67
N ILE A 75 18.91 6.10 25.35
CA ILE A 75 19.29 7.24 24.49
C ILE A 75 18.91 6.94 23.04
N VAL A 76 19.17 5.72 22.56
CA VAL A 76 18.85 5.28 21.20
C VAL A 76 17.34 5.41 20.92
N LEU A 77 16.50 4.90 21.82
CA LEU A 77 15.05 4.94 21.68
C LEU A 77 14.46 6.35 21.73
N ASN A 78 15.13 7.30 22.39
CA ASN A 78 14.72 8.71 22.45
C ASN A 78 15.40 9.56 21.36
N SER A 79 16.17 8.95 20.46
CA SER A 79 16.85 9.69 19.40
C SER A 79 15.88 10.12 18.30
N GLU A 80 16.07 11.33 17.79
CA GLU A 80 15.32 11.86 16.65
C GLU A 80 15.42 10.92 15.43
N LEU A 81 16.59 10.35 15.20
CA LEU A 81 16.85 9.47 14.06
C LEU A 81 15.98 8.20 14.10
N ILE A 82 15.83 7.56 15.27
CA ILE A 82 14.95 6.40 15.43
C ILE A 82 13.48 6.82 15.34
N ALA A 83 13.10 7.94 15.93
CA ALA A 83 11.73 8.45 15.85
C ALA A 83 11.30 8.72 14.39
N VAL A 84 12.19 9.33 13.58
CA VAL A 84 11.95 9.59 12.16
C VAL A 84 11.79 8.27 11.38
N GLU A 85 12.62 7.27 11.65
CA GLU A 85 12.55 5.99 10.92
C GLU A 85 11.28 5.20 11.26
N ILE A 86 10.87 5.21 12.53
CA ILE A 86 9.59 4.62 12.97
C ILE A 86 8.42 5.35 12.30
N ALA A 87 8.39 6.68 12.38
CA ALA A 87 7.33 7.48 11.76
C ALA A 87 7.25 7.23 10.26
N ARG A 88 8.38 7.23 9.55
CA ARG A 88 8.47 6.92 8.12
C ARG A 88 7.92 5.54 7.79
N THR A 89 8.29 4.51 8.56
CA THR A 89 7.83 3.13 8.35
C THR A 89 6.32 3.00 8.56
N LEU A 90 5.81 3.63 9.63
CA LEU A 90 4.38 3.63 9.94
C LEU A 90 3.57 4.38 8.88
N THR A 91 3.95 5.62 8.54
CA THR A 91 3.26 6.42 7.52
C THR A 91 3.29 5.74 6.16
N GLY A 92 4.43 5.15 5.76
CA GLY A 92 4.54 4.38 4.53
C GLY A 92 3.60 3.19 4.49
N SER A 93 3.57 2.39 5.56
CA SER A 93 2.71 1.20 5.64
C SER A 93 1.22 1.55 5.70
N MET A 94 0.83 2.58 6.47
CA MET A 94 -0.54 3.07 6.52
C MET A 94 -1.01 3.61 5.16
N GLY A 95 -0.15 4.35 4.46
CA GLY A 95 -0.43 4.83 3.12
C GLY A 95 -0.72 3.69 2.15
N LEU A 96 0.07 2.62 2.19
CA LEU A 96 -0.14 1.43 1.36
C LEU A 96 -1.47 0.73 1.64
N VAL A 97 -1.79 0.52 2.93
CA VAL A 97 -3.04 -0.11 3.34
C VAL A 97 -4.24 0.74 2.91
N ALA A 98 -4.14 2.07 3.01
CA ALA A 98 -5.18 2.99 2.59
C ALA A 98 -5.31 3.11 1.05
N ALA A 99 -4.21 2.95 0.30
CA ALA A 99 -4.21 3.11 -1.15
C ALA A 99 -5.14 2.13 -1.86
N THR A 100 -5.28 0.90 -1.36
CA THR A 100 -6.15 -0.09 -2.00
C THR A 100 -7.63 0.31 -1.94
N PRO A 101 -8.26 0.50 -0.76
CA PRO A 101 -9.66 0.89 -0.72
C PRO A 101 -9.90 2.23 -1.43
N LEU A 102 -8.96 3.17 -1.38
CA LEU A 102 -9.09 4.45 -2.08
C LEU A 102 -9.05 4.28 -3.60
N ALA A 103 -8.09 3.53 -4.14
CA ALA A 103 -8.01 3.27 -5.57
C ALA A 103 -9.22 2.48 -6.08
N THR A 104 -9.65 1.45 -5.33
CA THR A 104 -10.85 0.68 -5.65
C THR A 104 -12.09 1.58 -5.65
N ALA A 105 -12.25 2.45 -4.65
CA ALA A 105 -13.36 3.40 -4.57
C ALA A 105 -13.40 4.33 -5.77
N LEU A 106 -12.26 4.94 -6.10
CA LEU A 106 -12.17 5.89 -7.21
C LEU A 106 -12.44 5.20 -8.55
N ALA A 107 -11.87 4.01 -8.76
CA ALA A 107 -12.11 3.23 -9.97
C ALA A 107 -13.60 2.83 -10.10
N ALA A 108 -14.21 2.32 -9.03
CA ALA A 108 -15.61 1.93 -9.02
C ALA A 108 -16.54 3.13 -9.26
N ALA A 109 -16.26 4.28 -8.64
CA ALA A 109 -17.03 5.51 -8.82
C ALA A 109 -16.96 6.03 -10.26
N VAL A 110 -15.80 5.88 -10.91
CA VAL A 110 -15.63 6.24 -12.31
C VAL A 110 -16.32 5.22 -13.22
N LEU A 111 -16.21 3.92 -12.98
CA LEU A 111 -16.64 2.91 -13.93
C LEU A 111 -18.14 2.56 -13.85
N VAL A 112 -18.78 2.72 -12.69
CA VAL A 112 -20.19 2.36 -12.50
C VAL A 112 -21.10 3.03 -13.54
N GLY A 113 -22.00 2.25 -14.12
CA GLY A 113 -22.94 2.73 -15.15
C GLY A 113 -22.31 3.07 -16.51
N ARG A 114 -20.99 2.90 -16.68
CA ARG A 114 -20.36 3.03 -17.99
C ARG A 114 -20.64 1.78 -18.84
N PRO A 115 -21.22 1.92 -20.04
CA PRO A 115 -21.41 0.78 -20.93
C PRO A 115 -20.06 0.19 -21.32
N ARG A 116 -20.07 -1.10 -21.65
CA ARG A 116 -18.88 -1.85 -22.06
C ARG A 116 -18.19 -1.10 -23.20
N THR A 117 -17.04 -0.51 -22.92
CA THR A 117 -16.25 0.17 -23.94
C THR A 117 -15.71 -0.94 -24.84
N ALA A 118 -16.19 -1.02 -26.07
CA ALA A 118 -15.64 -1.94 -27.06
C ALA A 118 -14.22 -1.46 -27.35
N ASP A 119 -13.23 -2.17 -26.80
CA ASP A 119 -11.81 -1.96 -27.11
C ASP A 119 -11.65 -2.09 -28.63
N ARG A 120 -11.05 -1.07 -29.25
CA ARG A 120 -10.65 -1.05 -30.66
C ARG A 120 -9.29 -1.72 -30.83
#